data_AF-A0A3S9CLY0-F1
#
_entry.id   AF-A0A3S9CLY0-F1
#
_cell.length_a   1.000
_cell.length_b   1.000
_cell.length_c   1.000
_cell.angle_alpha   90.00
_cell.angle_beta   90.00
_cell.angle_gamma   90.00
#
_symmetry.space_group_name_H-M   'P 1'
#
loop_
_entity.id
_entity.type
_entity.pdbx_description
1 polymer ?
#
loop_
_entity_poly.entity_id
_entity_poly.type
_entity_poly.pdbx_seq_one_letter_code
_entity_poly.pdbx_strand_id
1 'polypeptide(L)'
;MTRLSEEPKVQFRNVQQLLGLATAVEESAAQRYQRLAARMEKLNEREIAGTFSTLVEEQRDHVEEIARRSSQLTGAQPPTPADPRGLPSEIARSWDEAEASALLTAYRALGIAVDNEMLAFAFYSYVAAQSDDAAVRATAEWLAGKALDHAATLREERRRAYRRQGAAGARSEMPMLDASSLPEFVRQSRQLESRAAACHRRIASRLAILGEDAASKTIAEVAERERANGSEAANGTVEAGRAELAQAARPLPLLRAALAEAERLHQAYLNLADRTRDEQVLAAAQRAADRTLLSLAAIAARLQAFG
;
A
#
# COMPACT_ATOMS: atom_id res chain seq x y z
N MET A 1 16.25 -13.95 -8.07
CA MET A 1 15.63 -12.80 -7.37
C MET A 1 15.54 -13.16 -5.91
N THR A 2 16.40 -12.58 -5.08
CA THR A 2 16.36 -12.71 -3.63
C THR A 2 15.13 -11.93 -3.14
N ARG A 3 14.11 -12.62 -2.60
CA ARG A 3 12.89 -11.97 -2.08
C ARG A 3 13.04 -11.45 -0.65
N LEU A 4 14.07 -11.90 0.05
CA LEU A 4 14.45 -11.43 1.37
C LEU A 4 15.68 -10.54 1.18
N SER A 5 15.68 -9.31 1.70
CA SER A 5 16.84 -8.42 1.56
C SER A 5 17.94 -8.73 2.57
N GLU A 6 17.60 -9.43 3.65
CA GLU A 6 18.54 -10.01 4.62
C GLU A 6 18.15 -11.47 4.91
N GLU A 7 19.14 -12.30 5.26
CA GLU A 7 18.84 -13.63 5.80
C GLU A 7 18.03 -13.51 7.10
N PRO A 8 16.94 -14.28 7.27
CA PRO A 8 16.20 -14.31 8.51
C PRO A 8 17.12 -14.67 9.67
N LYS A 9 17.31 -13.74 10.61
CA LYS A 9 18.15 -13.93 11.81
C LYS A 9 17.55 -14.91 12.82
N VAL A 10 16.37 -15.46 12.53
CA VAL A 10 15.64 -16.36 13.42
C VAL A 10 16.08 -17.80 13.15
N GLN A 11 16.77 -18.39 14.13
CA GLN A 11 16.98 -19.83 14.20
C GLN A 11 16.00 -20.43 15.20
N PHE A 12 15.09 -21.27 14.71
CA PHE A 12 14.15 -22.00 15.55
C PHE A 12 14.86 -23.21 16.18
N ARG A 13 14.89 -23.25 17.51
CA ARG A 13 15.51 -24.36 18.25
C ARG A 13 14.63 -25.60 18.31
N ASN A 14 13.32 -25.43 18.11
CA ASN A 14 12.34 -26.51 18.12
C ASN A 14 11.03 -26.07 17.43
N VAL A 15 10.14 -27.04 17.22
CA VAL A 15 8.84 -26.83 16.56
C VAL A 15 7.89 -25.92 17.35
N GLN A 16 7.98 -25.87 18.68
CA GLN A 16 7.11 -25.01 19.50
C GLN A 16 7.33 -23.53 19.18
N GLN A 17 8.60 -23.12 19.04
CA GLN A 17 8.93 -21.74 18.70
C GLN A 17 8.41 -21.35 17.31
N LEU A 18 8.50 -22.26 16.33
CA LEU A 18 7.97 -22.02 14.99
C LEU A 18 6.44 -21.90 15.00
N LEU A 19 5.74 -22.80 15.69
CA LEU A 19 4.28 -22.77 15.79
C LEU A 19 3.79 -21.51 16.51
N GLY A 20 4.48 -21.08 17.57
CA GLY A 20 4.17 -19.82 18.26
C GLY A 20 4.32 -18.60 17.36
N LEU A 21 5.40 -18.53 16.56
CA LEU A 21 5.54 -17.47 15.56
C LEU A 21 4.42 -17.55 14.51
N ALA A 22 4.17 -18.74 13.95
CA ALA A 22 3.18 -18.94 12.91
C ALA A 22 1.80 -18.44 13.36
N THR A 23 1.37 -18.75 14.60
CA THR A 23 0.13 -18.21 15.17
C THR A 23 0.08 -16.68 15.09
N ALA A 24 1.15 -15.99 15.53
CA ALA A 24 1.18 -14.53 15.47
C ALA A 24 1.18 -13.96 14.05
N VAL A 25 1.79 -14.68 13.09
CA VAL A 25 1.76 -14.30 11.68
C VAL A 25 0.33 -14.37 11.14
N GLU A 26 -0.38 -15.47 11.39
CA GLU A 26 -1.75 -15.64 10.89
C GLU A 26 -2.73 -14.66 11.55
N GLU A 27 -2.62 -14.42 12.85
CA GLU A 27 -3.42 -13.40 13.54
C GLU A 27 -3.18 -11.99 12.96
N SER A 28 -1.91 -11.66 12.67
CA SER A 28 -1.56 -10.38 12.06
C SER A 28 -2.10 -10.27 10.63
N ALA A 29 -2.05 -11.36 9.85
CA ALA A 29 -2.61 -11.41 8.50
C ALA A 29 -4.14 -11.24 8.53
N ALA A 30 -4.84 -11.93 9.44
CA ALA A 30 -6.28 -11.79 9.62
C ALA A 30 -6.69 -10.33 9.91
N GLN A 31 -5.98 -9.66 10.82
CA GLN A 31 -6.24 -8.25 11.13
C GLN A 31 -6.02 -7.33 9.92
N ARG A 32 -4.96 -7.58 9.13
CA ARG A 32 -4.65 -6.78 7.94
C ARG A 32 -5.67 -6.99 6.83
N TYR A 33 -6.06 -8.23 6.56
CA TYR A 33 -7.11 -8.54 5.59
C TYR A 33 -8.47 -7.97 6.01
N GLN A 34 -8.78 -7.96 7.32
CA GLN A 34 -9.98 -7.31 7.82
C GLN A 34 -9.99 -5.79 7.52
N ARG A 35 -8.85 -5.11 7.70
CA ARG A 35 -8.73 -3.68 7.35
C ARG A 35 -8.85 -3.44 5.84
N LEU A 36 -8.26 -4.29 5.00
CA LEU A 36 -8.42 -4.22 3.55
C LEU A 36 -9.87 -4.47 3.11
N ALA A 37 -10.56 -5.46 3.68
CA ALA A 37 -11.97 -5.71 3.39
C ALA A 37 -12.81 -4.46 3.67
N ALA A 38 -12.66 -3.87 4.85
CA ALA A 38 -13.35 -2.64 5.23
C ALA A 38 -12.99 -1.45 4.30
N ARG A 39 -11.74 -1.40 3.81
CA ARG A 39 -11.30 -0.37 2.86
C ARG A 39 -11.93 -0.56 1.48
N MET A 40 -12.01 -1.79 0.99
CA MET A 40 -12.64 -2.12 -0.30
C MET A 40 -14.15 -1.84 -0.27
N GLU A 41 -14.83 -2.11 0.85
CA GLU A 41 -16.25 -1.70 1.04
C GLU A 41 -16.43 -0.18 0.91
N LYS A 42 -15.55 0.61 1.54
CA LYS A 42 -15.56 2.08 1.43
C LYS A 42 -15.30 2.59 0.00
N LEU A 43 -14.67 1.77 -0.84
CA LEU A 43 -14.42 2.04 -2.26
C LEU A 43 -15.49 1.42 -3.18
N ASN A 44 -16.53 0.80 -2.60
CA ASN A 44 -17.60 0.09 -3.31
C ASN A 44 -17.09 -1.10 -4.17
N GLU A 45 -15.94 -1.69 -3.80
CA GLU A 45 -15.33 -2.88 -4.41
C GLU A 45 -15.77 -4.16 -3.67
N ARG A 46 -17.09 -4.41 -3.64
CA ARG A 46 -17.70 -5.45 -2.77
C ARG A 46 -17.20 -6.87 -3.03
N GLU A 47 -16.95 -7.23 -4.29
CA GLU A 47 -16.42 -8.56 -4.66
C GLU A 47 -15.05 -8.79 -3.99
N ILE A 48 -14.17 -7.78 -4.02
CA ILE A 48 -12.82 -7.86 -3.44
C ILE A 48 -12.86 -7.75 -1.91
N ALA A 49 -13.80 -6.98 -1.36
CA ALA A 49 -14.06 -7.01 0.07
C ALA A 49 -14.46 -8.42 0.54
N GLY A 50 -15.30 -9.11 -0.25
CA GLY A 50 -15.65 -10.51 -0.05
C GLY A 50 -14.43 -11.43 -0.06
N THR A 51 -13.56 -11.31 -1.07
CA THR A 51 -12.29 -12.07 -1.13
C THR A 51 -11.46 -11.90 0.14
N PHE A 52 -11.25 -10.66 0.59
CA PHE A 52 -10.47 -10.43 1.81
C PHE A 52 -11.18 -10.97 3.06
N SER A 53 -12.51 -10.95 3.09
CA SER A 53 -13.29 -11.52 4.20
C SER A 53 -13.15 -13.04 4.29
N THR A 54 -13.17 -13.74 3.15
CA THR A 54 -12.86 -15.18 3.08
C THR A 54 -11.45 -15.47 3.57
N LEU A 55 -10.45 -14.67 3.17
CA LEU A 55 -9.09 -14.81 3.68
C LEU A 55 -9.00 -14.59 5.21
N VAL A 56 -9.82 -13.72 5.80
CA VAL A 56 -9.87 -13.58 7.27
C VAL A 56 -10.35 -14.87 7.93
N GLU A 57 -11.35 -15.53 7.35
CA GLU A 57 -11.88 -16.81 7.85
C GLU A 57 -10.82 -17.91 7.73
N GLU A 58 -10.16 -18.03 6.57
CA GLU A 58 -9.06 -18.98 6.35
C GLU A 58 -7.91 -18.78 7.36
N GLN A 59 -7.55 -17.53 7.67
CA GLN A 59 -6.50 -17.28 8.67
C GLN A 59 -6.91 -17.65 10.10
N ARG A 60 -8.19 -17.58 10.44
CA ARG A 60 -8.68 -18.06 11.74
C ARG A 60 -8.65 -19.58 11.80
N ASP A 61 -9.06 -20.24 10.73
CA ASP A 61 -8.99 -21.71 10.61
C ASP A 61 -7.54 -22.20 10.72
N HIS A 62 -6.58 -21.46 10.16
CA HIS A 62 -5.16 -21.76 10.31
C HIS A 62 -4.66 -21.64 11.75
N VAL A 63 -5.06 -20.61 12.49
CA VAL A 63 -4.72 -20.49 13.92
C VAL A 63 -5.21 -21.71 14.70
N GLU A 64 -6.43 -22.19 14.43
CA GLU A 64 -6.97 -23.41 15.05
C GLU A 64 -6.22 -24.68 14.62
N GLU A 65 -5.83 -24.78 13.34
CA GLU A 65 -5.04 -25.89 12.81
C GLU A 65 -3.64 -25.94 13.45
N ILE A 66 -2.98 -24.79 13.62
CA ILE A 66 -1.70 -24.63 14.31
C ILE A 66 -1.83 -25.07 15.77
N ALA A 67 -2.87 -24.63 16.48
CA ALA A 67 -3.11 -24.99 17.88
C ALA A 67 -3.29 -26.50 18.07
N ARG A 68 -4.06 -27.14 17.17
CA ARG A 68 -4.27 -28.59 17.16
C ARG A 68 -2.95 -29.33 16.91
N ARG A 69 -2.17 -28.88 15.94
CA ARG A 69 -0.87 -29.49 15.58
C ARG A 69 0.16 -29.33 16.70
N SER A 70 0.21 -28.18 17.36
CA SER A 70 1.06 -27.97 18.55
C SER A 70 0.72 -28.96 19.65
N SER A 71 -0.57 -29.13 19.95
CA SER A 71 -1.03 -30.07 20.96
C SER A 71 -0.64 -31.51 20.62
N GLN A 72 -0.73 -31.91 19.35
CA GLN A 72 -0.35 -33.25 18.89
C GLN A 72 1.16 -33.49 18.91
N LEU A 73 1.97 -32.50 18.50
CA LEU A 73 3.42 -32.65 18.41
C LEU A 73 4.11 -32.50 19.76
N THR A 74 3.58 -31.67 20.65
CA THR A 74 4.30 -31.25 21.86
C THR A 74 3.50 -31.36 23.15
N GLY A 75 2.22 -31.78 23.08
CA GLY A 75 1.35 -31.87 24.25
C GLY A 75 0.94 -30.51 24.85
N ALA A 76 1.20 -29.40 24.16
CA ALA A 76 0.96 -28.05 24.66
C ALA A 76 0.46 -27.12 23.55
N GLN A 77 -0.22 -26.05 23.95
CA GLN A 77 -0.60 -24.96 23.06
C GLN A 77 0.65 -24.22 22.55
N PRO A 78 0.58 -23.60 21.34
CA PRO A 78 1.68 -22.83 20.82
C PRO A 78 2.00 -21.69 21.79
N PRO A 79 3.28 -21.44 22.10
CA PRO A 79 3.66 -20.37 23.01
C PRO A 79 3.35 -19.02 22.38
N THR A 80 2.87 -18.06 23.17
CA THR A 80 2.75 -16.67 22.72
C THR A 80 4.16 -16.13 22.44
N PRO A 81 4.46 -15.68 21.21
CA PRO A 81 5.79 -15.15 20.91
C PRO A 81 6.03 -13.83 21.67
N ALA A 82 7.24 -13.69 22.22
CA ALA A 82 7.64 -12.51 23.01
C ALA A 82 7.74 -11.23 22.17
N ASP A 83 7.98 -11.36 20.86
CA ASP A 83 7.83 -10.28 19.88
C ASP A 83 7.24 -10.88 18.57
N PRO A 84 5.99 -10.54 18.22
CA PRO A 84 5.40 -11.00 16.96
C PRO A 84 6.07 -10.39 15.71
N ARG A 85 6.97 -9.40 15.87
CA ARG A 85 7.71 -8.74 14.77
C ARG A 85 8.89 -9.56 14.23
N GLY A 86 8.98 -10.86 14.53
CA GLY A 86 9.96 -11.78 13.93
C GLY A 86 9.81 -11.96 12.41
N LEU A 87 8.75 -11.40 11.81
CA LEU A 87 8.61 -11.23 10.37
C LEU A 87 9.64 -10.23 9.83
N PRO A 88 10.20 -10.43 8.62
CA PRO A 88 10.99 -9.40 7.96
C PRO A 88 10.29 -8.04 8.02
N SER A 89 11.00 -6.99 8.44
CA SER A 89 10.47 -5.62 8.56
C SER A 89 9.81 -5.12 7.27
N GLU A 90 10.25 -5.66 6.14
CA GLU A 90 9.71 -5.50 4.78
C GLU A 90 8.22 -5.85 4.68
N ILE A 91 7.78 -6.92 5.34
CA ILE A 91 6.38 -7.35 5.38
C ILE A 91 5.55 -6.25 6.04
N ALA A 92 5.93 -5.82 7.26
CA ALA A 92 5.21 -4.77 8.00
C ALA A 92 5.14 -3.45 7.21
N ARG A 93 6.26 -3.01 6.64
CA ARG A 93 6.33 -1.75 5.88
C ARG A 93 5.41 -1.74 4.66
N SER A 94 5.35 -2.83 3.90
CA SER A 94 4.49 -2.91 2.70
C SER A 94 2.99 -2.76 3.04
N TRP A 95 2.58 -3.24 4.22
CA TRP A 95 1.20 -3.12 4.71
C TRP A 95 0.85 -1.70 5.16
N ASP A 96 1.75 -1.06 5.90
CA ASP A 96 1.54 0.31 6.38
C ASP A 96 1.43 1.28 5.20
N GLU A 97 2.27 1.11 4.17
CA GLU A 97 2.22 1.88 2.92
C GLU A 97 0.90 1.64 2.16
N ALA A 98 0.38 0.40 2.14
CA ALA A 98 -0.90 0.07 1.53
C ALA A 98 -2.08 0.75 2.22
N GLU A 99 -2.10 0.70 3.55
CA GLU A 99 -3.19 1.24 4.37
C GLU A 99 -3.24 2.78 4.30
N ALA A 100 -2.09 3.42 4.20
CA ALA A 100 -1.96 4.88 4.08
C ALA A 100 -2.28 5.41 2.67
N SER A 101 -2.25 4.57 1.63
CA SER A 101 -2.42 5.00 0.24
C SER A 101 -3.86 5.46 -0.07
N ALA A 102 -3.99 6.69 -0.55
CA ALA A 102 -5.22 7.21 -1.14
C ALA A 102 -5.41 6.73 -2.59
N LEU A 103 -4.34 6.28 -3.24
CA LEU A 103 -4.35 5.63 -4.56
C LEU A 103 -4.53 4.11 -4.50
N LEU A 104 -4.88 3.57 -3.34
CA LEU A 104 -5.12 2.14 -3.20
C LEU A 104 -6.33 1.73 -4.06
N THR A 105 -6.04 1.08 -5.18
CA THR A 105 -7.03 0.38 -6.00
C THR A 105 -7.14 -1.08 -5.57
N ALA A 106 -8.23 -1.76 -5.92
CA ALA A 106 -8.35 -3.20 -5.71
C ALA A 106 -7.14 -3.98 -6.29
N TYR A 107 -6.69 -3.63 -7.49
CA TYR A 107 -5.53 -4.24 -8.12
C TYR A 107 -4.23 -4.08 -7.31
N ARG A 108 -4.02 -2.89 -6.72
CA ARG A 108 -2.85 -2.61 -5.88
C ARG A 108 -2.94 -3.33 -4.53
N ALA A 109 -4.10 -3.30 -3.87
CA ALA A 109 -4.34 -4.01 -2.62
C ALA A 109 -4.05 -5.52 -2.76
N LEU A 110 -4.56 -6.13 -3.84
CA LEU A 110 -4.30 -7.53 -4.15
C LEU A 110 -2.82 -7.80 -4.49
N GLY A 111 -2.14 -6.86 -5.14
CA GLY A 111 -0.70 -6.95 -5.39
C GLY A 111 0.12 -7.03 -4.10
N ILE A 112 -0.18 -6.14 -3.16
CA ILE A 112 0.48 -6.10 -1.85
C ILE A 112 0.20 -7.38 -1.07
N ALA A 113 -1.04 -7.86 -1.07
CA ALA A 113 -1.40 -9.14 -0.46
C ALA A 113 -0.58 -10.31 -1.05
N VAL A 114 -0.45 -10.39 -2.38
CA VAL A 114 0.37 -11.41 -3.05
C VAL A 114 1.83 -11.33 -2.62
N ASP A 115 2.40 -10.13 -2.54
CA ASP A 115 3.80 -9.98 -2.14
C ASP A 115 4.03 -10.44 -0.71
N ASN A 116 3.08 -10.17 0.19
CA ASN A 116 3.13 -10.63 1.57
C ASN A 116 3.04 -12.15 1.71
N GLU A 117 2.11 -12.80 1.01
CA GLU A 117 2.05 -14.27 0.99
C GLU A 117 3.32 -14.89 0.41
N MET A 118 3.92 -14.26 -0.61
CA MET A 118 5.18 -14.75 -1.17
C MET A 118 6.39 -14.53 -0.26
N LEU A 119 6.36 -13.49 0.57
CA LEU A 119 7.37 -13.28 1.62
C LEU A 119 7.22 -14.33 2.72
N ALA A 120 5.99 -14.66 3.13
CA ALA A 120 5.71 -15.76 4.05
C ALA A 120 6.20 -17.11 3.49
N PHE A 121 5.89 -17.42 2.22
CA PHE A 121 6.41 -18.60 1.53
C PHE A 121 7.94 -18.65 1.53
N ALA A 122 8.61 -17.55 1.18
CA ALA A 122 10.07 -17.48 1.16
C ALA A 122 10.68 -17.71 2.55
N PHE A 123 10.09 -17.09 3.58
CA PHE A 123 10.48 -17.26 4.97
C PHE A 123 10.37 -18.71 5.43
N TYR A 124 9.20 -19.34 5.26
CA TYR A 124 9.02 -20.72 5.69
C TYR A 124 9.85 -21.71 4.86
N SER A 125 10.06 -21.46 3.57
CA SER A 125 10.98 -22.26 2.75
C SER A 125 12.42 -22.17 3.25
N TYR A 126 12.86 -20.98 3.68
CA TYR A 126 14.18 -20.79 4.29
C TYR A 126 14.29 -21.57 5.61
N VAL A 127 13.28 -21.48 6.48
CA VAL A 127 13.25 -22.23 7.76
C VAL A 127 13.31 -23.74 7.51
N ALA A 128 12.56 -24.24 6.53
CA ALA A 128 12.58 -25.65 6.15
C ALA A 128 13.97 -26.11 5.66
N ALA A 129 14.64 -25.28 4.85
CA ALA A 129 15.95 -25.58 4.29
C ALA A 129 17.08 -25.58 5.32
N GLN A 130 16.99 -24.73 6.35
CA GLN A 130 18.06 -24.54 7.34
C GLN A 130 17.91 -25.40 8.60
N SER A 131 16.80 -26.11 8.76
CA SER A 131 16.54 -26.90 9.98
C SER A 131 16.91 -28.36 9.82
N ASP A 132 17.73 -28.86 10.76
CA ASP A 132 18.01 -30.29 10.93
C ASP A 132 16.91 -31.05 11.68
N ASP A 133 15.98 -30.33 12.34
CA ASP A 133 14.83 -30.91 13.03
C ASP A 133 13.73 -31.27 12.03
N ALA A 134 13.44 -32.57 11.90
CA ALA A 134 12.43 -33.07 10.97
C ALA A 134 11.01 -32.51 11.23
N ALA A 135 10.64 -32.26 12.49
CA ALA A 135 9.35 -31.70 12.84
C ALA A 135 9.26 -30.21 12.48
N VAL A 136 10.36 -29.46 12.66
CA VAL A 136 10.45 -28.06 12.21
C VAL A 136 10.35 -28.00 10.69
N ARG A 137 11.12 -28.82 9.96
CA ARG A 137 11.08 -28.85 8.49
C ARG A 137 9.69 -29.17 7.95
N ALA A 138 9.07 -30.25 8.43
CA ALA A 138 7.71 -30.63 8.01
C ALA A 138 6.62 -29.61 8.42
N THR A 139 6.85 -28.82 9.46
CA THR A 139 5.93 -27.75 9.85
C THR A 139 6.09 -26.52 8.96
N ALA A 140 7.34 -26.13 8.68
CA ALA A 140 7.65 -25.02 7.79
C ALA A 140 7.20 -25.29 6.34
N GLU A 141 7.41 -26.50 5.81
CA GLU A 141 6.92 -26.88 4.47
C GLU A 141 5.39 -26.77 4.35
N TRP A 142 4.66 -27.19 5.39
CA TRP A 142 3.21 -27.07 5.43
C TRP A 142 2.75 -25.60 5.43
N LEU A 143 3.37 -24.74 6.26
CA LEU A 143 3.08 -23.30 6.28
C LEU A 143 3.43 -22.62 4.95
N ALA A 144 4.54 -23.02 4.32
CA ALA A 144 4.90 -22.55 2.98
C ALA A 144 3.84 -22.93 1.94
N GLY A 145 3.28 -24.14 2.03
CA GLY A 145 2.16 -24.58 1.18
C GLY A 145 0.92 -23.70 1.33
N LYS A 146 0.49 -23.42 2.57
CA LYS A 146 -0.65 -22.54 2.86
C LYS A 146 -0.48 -21.15 2.25
N ALA A 147 0.71 -20.55 2.39
CA ALA A 147 1.01 -19.25 1.80
C ALA A 147 0.93 -19.28 0.25
N LEU A 148 1.33 -20.38 -0.40
CA LEU A 148 1.19 -20.52 -1.85
C LEU A 148 -0.27 -20.62 -2.30
N ASP A 149 -1.12 -21.32 -1.54
CA ASP A 149 -2.55 -21.42 -1.84
C ASP A 149 -3.22 -20.04 -1.81
N HIS A 150 -2.98 -19.24 -0.76
CA HIS A 150 -3.45 -17.86 -0.72
C HIS A 150 -2.90 -17.01 -1.87
N ALA A 151 -1.59 -17.10 -2.14
CA ALA A 151 -0.97 -16.36 -3.23
C ALA A 151 -1.58 -16.71 -4.60
N ALA A 152 -2.03 -17.95 -4.80
CA ALA A 152 -2.71 -18.37 -6.03
C ALA A 152 -4.08 -17.69 -6.16
N THR A 153 -4.90 -17.77 -5.12
CA THR A 153 -6.23 -17.11 -5.04
C THR A 153 -6.11 -15.60 -5.27
N LEU A 154 -5.22 -14.93 -4.54
CA LEU A 154 -4.99 -13.49 -4.66
C LEU A 154 -4.51 -13.08 -6.05
N ARG A 155 -3.65 -13.89 -6.70
CA ARG A 155 -3.22 -13.62 -8.08
C ARG A 155 -4.36 -13.75 -9.07
N GLU A 156 -5.28 -14.69 -8.87
CA GLU A 156 -6.46 -14.82 -9.71
C GLU A 156 -7.35 -13.59 -9.61
N GLU A 157 -7.67 -13.17 -8.38
CA GLU A 157 -8.46 -11.97 -8.14
C GLU A 157 -7.78 -10.72 -8.67
N ARG A 158 -6.45 -10.63 -8.55
CA ARG A 158 -5.69 -9.52 -9.12
C ARG A 158 -5.82 -9.46 -10.64
N ARG A 159 -5.83 -10.60 -11.34
CA ARG A 159 -6.08 -10.65 -12.79
C ARG A 159 -7.52 -10.27 -13.14
N ARG A 160 -8.50 -10.65 -12.32
CA ARG A 160 -9.91 -10.24 -12.47
C ARG A 160 -10.04 -8.73 -12.30
N ALA A 161 -9.48 -8.16 -11.23
CA ALA A 161 -9.45 -6.73 -10.99
C ALA A 161 -8.79 -5.95 -12.14
N TYR A 162 -7.66 -6.45 -12.67
CA TYR A 162 -7.00 -5.85 -13.83
C TYR A 162 -7.91 -5.83 -15.07
N ARG A 163 -8.63 -6.92 -15.35
CA ARG A 163 -9.57 -7.00 -16.48
C ARG A 163 -10.76 -6.06 -16.30
N ARG A 164 -11.28 -5.93 -15.07
CA ARG A 164 -12.37 -5.00 -14.74
C ARG A 164 -11.97 -3.53 -14.91
N GLN A 165 -10.75 -3.17 -14.50
CA GLN A 165 -10.23 -1.80 -14.56
C GLN A 165 -9.67 -1.44 -15.95
N GLY A 166 -9.37 -2.44 -16.79
CA GLY A 166 -8.74 -2.27 -18.10
C GLY A 166 -7.26 -1.90 -18.01
N ALA A 167 -6.47 -2.31 -19.02
CA ALA A 167 -5.05 -1.96 -19.13
C ALA A 167 -4.80 -0.44 -19.16
N ALA A 168 -5.78 0.32 -19.66
CA ALA A 168 -5.80 1.76 -19.62
C ALA A 168 -6.08 2.29 -18.21
N GLY A 169 -7.12 1.86 -17.48
CA GLY A 169 -7.42 2.38 -16.13
C GLY A 169 -6.28 2.17 -15.12
N ALA A 170 -5.58 1.03 -15.19
CA ALA A 170 -4.45 0.73 -14.30
C ALA A 170 -3.16 1.53 -14.60
N ARG A 171 -2.99 2.03 -15.85
CA ARG A 171 -1.82 2.82 -16.29
C ARG A 171 -2.12 4.32 -16.50
N SER A 172 -3.39 4.68 -16.74
CA SER A 172 -3.82 5.98 -17.26
C SER A 172 -3.98 7.05 -16.17
N GLU A 173 -3.94 6.69 -14.89
CA GLU A 173 -4.13 7.66 -13.81
C GLU A 173 -2.81 8.25 -13.27
N MET A 174 -1.68 7.59 -13.49
CA MET A 174 -0.40 8.09 -12.99
C MET A 174 0.32 8.95 -14.04
N PRO A 175 0.64 10.21 -13.72
CA PRO A 175 1.43 11.04 -14.60
C PRO A 175 2.83 10.44 -14.78
N MET A 176 3.24 10.17 -16.02
CA MET A 176 4.55 9.61 -16.32
C MET A 176 5.50 10.76 -16.71
N LEU A 177 6.52 11.01 -15.87
CA LEU A 177 7.60 11.95 -16.18
C LEU A 177 8.73 11.20 -16.86
N ASP A 178 9.00 11.45 -18.14
CA ASP A 178 10.03 10.78 -18.96
C ASP A 178 11.23 11.67 -19.28
N ALA A 179 11.43 12.72 -18.47
CA ALA A 179 12.52 13.65 -18.62
C ALA A 179 13.90 12.99 -18.68
N SER A 180 14.62 13.28 -19.77
CA SER A 180 15.98 12.82 -20.05
C SER A 180 17.06 13.86 -19.70
N SER A 181 16.64 15.07 -19.32
CA SER A 181 17.53 16.18 -18.96
C SER A 181 16.89 17.08 -17.91
N LEU A 182 17.71 17.83 -17.17
CA LEU A 182 17.22 18.76 -16.14
C LEU A 182 16.22 19.81 -16.68
N PRO A 183 16.44 20.46 -17.84
CA PRO A 183 15.46 21.40 -18.39
C PRO A 183 14.13 20.74 -18.74
N GLU A 184 14.15 19.51 -19.22
CA GLU A 184 12.94 18.74 -19.51
C GLU A 184 12.20 18.37 -18.24
N PHE A 185 12.93 17.92 -17.21
CA PHE A 185 12.37 17.64 -15.88
C PHE A 185 11.67 18.88 -15.32
N VAL A 186 12.34 20.04 -15.34
CA VAL A 186 11.77 21.29 -14.83
C VAL A 186 10.48 21.64 -15.55
N ARG A 187 10.40 21.48 -16.89
CA ARG A 187 9.16 21.76 -17.64
C ARG A 187 8.03 20.80 -17.26
N GLN A 188 8.29 19.50 -17.27
CA GLN A 188 7.27 18.49 -16.99
C GLN A 188 6.79 18.55 -15.54
N SER A 189 7.72 18.68 -14.58
CA SER A 189 7.44 18.86 -13.15
C SER A 189 6.55 20.08 -12.92
N ARG A 190 6.87 21.23 -13.53
CA ARG A 190 6.06 22.45 -13.43
C ARG A 190 4.64 22.27 -13.94
N GLN A 191 4.48 21.61 -15.08
CA GLN A 191 3.15 21.35 -15.64
C GLN A 191 2.33 20.48 -14.69
N LEU A 192 2.97 19.46 -14.11
CA LEU A 192 2.32 18.52 -13.23
C LEU A 192 1.92 19.15 -11.88
N GLU A 193 2.84 19.89 -11.26
CA GLU A 193 2.59 20.65 -10.03
C GLU A 193 1.52 21.73 -10.23
N SER A 194 1.48 22.40 -11.39
CA SER A 194 0.43 23.40 -11.68
C SER A 194 -0.96 22.77 -11.77
N ARG A 195 -1.07 21.55 -12.33
CA ARG A 195 -2.31 20.79 -12.39
C ARG A 195 -2.76 20.36 -10.99
N ALA A 196 -1.84 19.84 -10.18
CA ALA A 196 -2.11 19.45 -8.79
C ALA A 196 -2.58 20.66 -7.97
N ALA A 197 -1.89 21.80 -8.07
CA ALA A 197 -2.25 23.04 -7.39
C ALA A 197 -3.66 23.52 -7.77
N ALA A 198 -4.03 23.43 -9.05
CA ALA A 198 -5.38 23.78 -9.49
C ALA A 198 -6.45 22.84 -8.91
N CYS A 199 -6.15 21.54 -8.80
CA CYS A 199 -7.04 20.56 -8.16
C CYS A 199 -7.21 20.87 -6.66
N HIS A 200 -6.10 21.05 -5.94
CA HIS A 200 -6.11 21.37 -4.51
C HIS A 200 -6.81 22.70 -4.22
N ARG A 201 -6.59 23.77 -5.01
CA ARG A 201 -7.34 25.03 -4.84
C ARG A 201 -8.86 24.81 -4.92
N ARG A 202 -9.33 24.02 -5.88
CA ARG A 202 -10.76 23.72 -6.03
C ARG A 202 -11.30 22.96 -4.82
N ILE A 203 -10.54 21.98 -4.32
CA ILE A 203 -10.90 21.22 -3.12
C ILE A 203 -10.95 22.14 -1.90
N ALA A 204 -9.95 23.01 -1.70
CA ALA A 204 -9.92 23.99 -0.62
C ALA A 204 -11.15 24.91 -0.67
N SER A 205 -11.48 25.47 -1.83
CA SER A 205 -12.69 26.29 -2.00
C SER A 205 -13.97 25.54 -1.66
N ARG A 206 -14.07 24.25 -2.02
CA ARG A 206 -15.24 23.43 -1.69
C ARG A 206 -15.33 23.14 -0.21
N LEU A 207 -14.22 22.84 0.46
CA LEU A 207 -14.16 22.64 1.91
C LEU A 207 -14.57 23.92 2.66
N ALA A 208 -14.14 25.10 2.19
CA ALA A 208 -14.57 26.38 2.75
C ALA A 208 -16.10 26.57 2.66
N ILE A 209 -16.71 26.23 1.51
CA ILE A 209 -18.18 26.29 1.33
C ILE A 209 -18.90 25.34 2.29
N LEU A 210 -18.28 24.21 2.65
CA LEU A 210 -18.82 23.25 3.61
C LEU A 210 -18.56 23.63 5.08
N GLY A 211 -17.91 24.77 5.35
CA GLY A 211 -17.58 25.23 6.71
C GLY A 211 -16.33 24.56 7.32
N GLU A 212 -15.54 23.85 6.51
CA GLU A 212 -14.36 23.11 6.97
C GLU A 212 -13.08 23.98 6.88
N ASP A 213 -13.03 25.06 7.65
CA ASP A 213 -12.01 26.10 7.53
C ASP A 213 -10.58 25.59 7.75
N ALA A 214 -10.38 24.73 8.75
CA ALA A 214 -9.06 24.16 9.05
C ALA A 214 -8.57 23.22 7.94
N ALA A 215 -9.48 22.45 7.34
CA ALA A 215 -9.19 21.58 6.22
C ALA A 215 -8.91 22.38 4.95
N SER A 216 -9.77 23.35 4.65
CA SER A 216 -9.61 24.31 3.55
C SER A 216 -8.25 25.00 3.59
N LYS A 217 -7.87 25.55 4.75
CA LYS A 217 -6.57 26.22 4.95
C LYS A 217 -5.40 25.27 4.66
N THR A 218 -5.45 24.04 5.19
CA THR A 218 -4.38 23.06 4.98
C THR A 218 -4.20 22.73 3.49
N ILE A 219 -5.31 22.49 2.77
CA ILE A 219 -5.25 22.18 1.34
C ILE A 219 -4.82 23.41 0.51
N ALA A 220 -5.22 24.62 0.90
CA ALA A 220 -4.78 25.84 0.25
C ALA A 220 -3.25 26.04 0.39
N GLU A 221 -2.69 25.80 1.58
CA GLU A 221 -1.24 25.87 1.79
C GLU A 221 -0.48 24.83 0.95
N VAL A 222 -1.03 23.61 0.78
CA VAL A 222 -0.47 22.61 -0.15
C VAL A 222 -0.47 23.14 -1.59
N ALA A 223 -1.59 23.70 -2.05
CA ALA A 223 -1.72 24.23 -3.39
C ALA A 223 -0.73 25.37 -3.67
N GLU A 224 -0.44 26.21 -2.67
CA GLU A 224 0.55 27.29 -2.79
C GLU A 224 1.99 26.74 -2.86
N ARG A 225 2.34 25.69 -2.11
CA ARG A 225 3.66 25.03 -2.24
C ARG A 225 3.88 24.44 -3.63
N GLU A 226 2.84 23.83 -4.21
CA GLU A 226 2.88 23.28 -5.58
C GLU A 226 2.94 24.41 -6.62
N ARG A 227 2.22 25.51 -6.40
CA ARG A 227 2.21 26.68 -7.30
C ARG A 227 3.51 27.46 -7.30
N ALA A 228 4.14 27.67 -6.14
CA ALA A 228 5.39 28.46 -6.01
C ALA A 228 6.53 27.96 -6.92
N ASN A 229 6.39 26.74 -7.45
CA ASN A 229 7.35 26.09 -8.34
C ASN A 229 6.91 26.07 -9.82
N GLY A 230 5.64 26.34 -10.14
CA GLY A 230 5.03 26.32 -11.48
C GLY A 230 4.56 27.71 -11.97
N SER A 231 4.56 27.93 -13.29
CA SER A 231 3.99 29.15 -13.89
C SER A 231 2.53 28.92 -14.28
N GLU A 232 1.66 29.92 -14.08
CA GLU A 232 0.30 29.93 -14.60
C GLU A 232 0.30 29.97 -16.12
N ALA A 233 0.15 28.81 -16.77
CA ALA A 233 -0.36 28.79 -18.14
C ALA A 233 -1.05 27.47 -18.52
N ALA A 234 -2.20 27.67 -19.15
CA ALA A 234 -2.93 26.82 -20.10
C ALA A 234 -3.83 25.68 -19.55
N ASN A 235 -5.13 25.96 -19.72
CA ASN A 235 -6.23 25.01 -19.86
C ASN A 235 -5.83 23.78 -20.71
N GLY A 236 -5.67 22.63 -20.07
CA GLY A 236 -5.63 21.33 -20.73
C GLY A 236 -6.62 20.39 -20.04
N THR A 237 -7.70 20.05 -20.75
CA THR A 237 -8.68 18.95 -20.51
C THR A 237 -8.80 18.41 -19.07
N VAL A 238 -9.21 19.29 -18.15
CA VAL A 238 -9.72 18.91 -16.81
C VAL A 238 -11.24 18.76 -16.86
N GLU A 239 -11.83 18.11 -17.87
CA GLU A 239 -13.31 18.05 -17.97
C GLU A 239 -13.92 16.90 -17.16
N ALA A 240 -13.30 15.72 -17.15
CA ALA A 240 -13.82 14.57 -16.42
C ALA A 240 -13.74 14.75 -14.88
N GLY A 241 -12.57 15.14 -14.35
CA GLY A 241 -12.41 15.46 -12.92
C GLY A 241 -13.11 16.76 -12.48
N ARG A 242 -13.63 17.57 -13.42
CA ARG A 242 -14.43 18.77 -13.11
C ARG A 242 -15.80 18.40 -12.54
N ALA A 243 -16.43 17.35 -13.07
CA ALA A 243 -17.80 16.97 -12.73
C ALA A 243 -17.91 16.26 -11.37
N GLU A 244 -17.01 15.34 -11.03
CA GLU A 244 -17.08 14.54 -9.79
C GLU A 244 -16.77 15.37 -8.54
N LEU A 245 -15.72 16.20 -8.56
CA LEU A 245 -15.35 17.06 -7.43
C LEU A 245 -16.36 18.17 -7.14
N ALA A 246 -17.06 18.66 -8.18
CA ALA A 246 -18.13 19.65 -8.03
C ALA A 246 -19.37 19.07 -7.34
N GLN A 247 -19.60 17.76 -7.47
CA GLN A 247 -20.75 17.04 -6.88
C GLN A 247 -20.48 16.51 -5.47
N ALA A 248 -19.22 16.48 -5.01
CA ALA A 248 -18.90 16.04 -3.66
C ALA A 248 -19.54 16.97 -2.60
N ALA A 249 -20.47 16.40 -1.84
CA ALA A 249 -21.24 17.08 -0.79
C ALA A 249 -20.69 16.88 0.63
N ARG A 250 -19.59 16.11 0.79
CA ARG A 250 -19.03 15.74 2.09
C ARG A 250 -17.51 16.01 2.16
N PRO A 251 -16.95 16.36 3.33
CA PRO A 251 -15.52 16.67 3.49
C PRO A 251 -14.57 15.49 3.26
N LEU A 252 -14.93 14.29 3.75
CA LEU A 252 -14.05 13.11 3.69
C LEU A 252 -13.66 12.68 2.25
N PRO A 253 -14.60 12.58 1.28
CA PRO A 253 -14.25 12.33 -0.11
C PRO A 253 -13.33 13.39 -0.72
N LEU A 254 -13.50 14.66 -0.36
CA LEU A 254 -12.67 15.77 -0.85
C LEU A 254 -11.23 15.65 -0.34
N LEU A 255 -11.04 15.35 0.95
CA LEU A 255 -9.71 15.15 1.53
C LEU A 255 -9.00 13.91 0.96
N ARG A 256 -9.73 12.82 0.70
CA ARG A 256 -9.18 11.65 0.01
C ARG A 256 -8.75 11.97 -1.42
N ALA A 257 -9.54 12.79 -2.14
CA ALA A 257 -9.19 13.23 -3.49
C ALA A 257 -7.94 14.12 -3.50
N ALA A 258 -7.79 15.01 -2.50
CA ALA A 258 -6.56 15.79 -2.32
C ALA A 258 -5.36 14.88 -2.04
N LEU A 259 -5.50 13.93 -1.10
CA LEU A 259 -4.43 13.00 -0.78
C LEU A 259 -4.00 12.18 -2.02
N ALA A 260 -4.96 11.73 -2.82
CA ALA A 260 -4.70 11.01 -4.07
C ALA A 260 -3.94 11.85 -5.11
N GLU A 261 -4.24 13.15 -5.24
CA GLU A 261 -3.52 14.02 -6.18
C GLU A 261 -2.07 14.26 -5.73
N ALA A 262 -1.85 14.53 -4.44
CA ALA A 262 -0.51 14.65 -3.88
C ALA A 262 0.29 13.33 -4.01
N GLU A 263 -0.35 12.18 -3.83
CA GLU A 263 0.28 10.87 -3.96
C GLU A 263 0.66 10.57 -5.42
N ARG A 264 -0.18 10.96 -6.40
CA ARG A 264 0.16 10.84 -7.83
C ARG A 264 1.41 11.62 -8.18
N LEU A 265 1.52 12.84 -7.64
CA LEU A 265 2.67 13.71 -7.85
C LEU A 265 3.94 13.10 -7.23
N HIS A 266 3.86 12.60 -5.99
CA HIS A 266 4.96 11.93 -5.31
C HIS A 266 5.44 10.68 -6.07
N GLN A 267 4.51 9.80 -6.47
CA GLN A 267 4.85 8.57 -7.17
C GLN A 267 5.47 8.83 -8.55
N ALA A 268 5.05 9.90 -9.24
CA ALA A 268 5.65 10.28 -10.53
C ALA A 268 7.14 10.64 -10.38
N TYR A 269 7.50 11.32 -9.30
CA TYR A 269 8.90 11.66 -9.01
C TYR A 269 9.73 10.44 -8.59
N LEU A 270 9.20 9.56 -7.74
CA LEU A 270 9.87 8.31 -7.38
C LEU A 270 10.11 7.42 -8.61
N ASN A 271 9.09 7.24 -9.45
CA ASN A 271 9.21 6.44 -10.68
C ASN A 271 10.26 7.00 -11.65
N LEU A 272 10.41 8.33 -11.74
CA LEU A 272 11.48 8.94 -12.54
C LEU A 272 12.86 8.73 -11.91
N ALA A 273 12.97 8.90 -10.59
CA ALA A 273 14.22 8.67 -9.86
C ALA A 273 14.72 7.22 -10.02
N ASP A 274 13.82 6.24 -9.99
CA ASP A 274 14.18 4.81 -10.11
C ASP A 274 14.72 4.43 -11.50
N ARG A 275 14.37 5.19 -12.55
CA ARG A 275 14.68 4.82 -13.95
C ARG A 275 15.67 5.73 -14.65
N THR A 276 15.82 6.96 -14.17
CA THR A 276 16.73 7.93 -14.78
C THR A 276 18.19 7.49 -14.61
N ARG A 277 19.01 7.78 -15.61
CA ARG A 277 20.46 7.58 -15.56
C ARG A 277 21.23 8.90 -15.46
N ASP A 278 20.52 10.03 -15.51
CA ASP A 278 21.09 11.36 -15.37
C ASP A 278 21.07 11.77 -13.88
N GLU A 279 22.25 12.05 -13.33
CA GLU A 279 22.42 12.39 -11.90
C GLU A 279 21.73 13.70 -11.52
N GLN A 280 21.66 14.68 -12.42
CA GLN A 280 21.01 15.96 -12.16
C GLN A 280 19.49 15.78 -12.12
N VAL A 281 18.94 14.96 -13.03
CA VAL A 281 17.52 14.58 -13.02
C VAL A 281 17.19 13.76 -11.78
N LEU A 282 18.02 12.79 -11.40
CA LEU A 282 17.84 11.99 -10.18
C LEU A 282 17.74 12.88 -8.94
N ALA A 283 18.73 13.75 -8.73
CA ALA A 283 18.77 14.64 -7.57
C ALA A 283 17.58 15.63 -7.57
N ALA A 284 17.15 16.10 -8.74
CA ALA A 284 16.00 16.98 -8.85
C ALA A 284 14.67 16.26 -8.57
N ALA A 285 14.51 15.03 -9.05
CA ALA A 285 13.35 14.19 -8.81
C ALA A 285 13.23 13.81 -7.32
N GLN A 286 14.34 13.43 -6.67
CA GLN A 286 14.37 13.15 -5.22
C GLN A 286 13.97 14.38 -4.39
N ARG A 287 14.54 15.56 -4.67
CA ARG A 287 14.13 16.81 -4.01
C ARG A 287 12.64 17.13 -4.22
N ALA A 288 12.09 16.79 -5.38
CA ALA A 288 10.67 16.98 -5.65
C ALA A 288 9.81 15.97 -4.88
N ALA A 289 10.25 14.72 -4.78
CA ALA A 289 9.61 13.70 -3.96
C ALA A 289 9.57 14.08 -2.47
N ASP A 290 10.66 14.64 -1.92
CA ASP A 290 10.70 15.09 -0.53
C ASP A 290 9.68 16.21 -0.26
N ARG A 291 9.53 17.15 -1.19
CA ARG A 291 8.54 18.24 -1.07
C ARG A 291 7.10 17.72 -1.12
N THR A 292 6.82 16.76 -1.99
CA THR A 292 5.48 16.17 -2.08
C THR A 292 5.16 15.31 -0.87
N LEU A 293 6.16 14.69 -0.25
CA LEU A 293 5.99 13.98 1.02
C LEU A 293 5.50 14.90 2.15
N LEU A 294 6.02 16.14 2.24
CA LEU A 294 5.51 17.12 3.20
C LEU A 294 4.03 17.47 2.96
N SER A 295 3.64 17.54 1.69
CA SER A 295 2.24 17.81 1.31
C SER A 295 1.34 16.61 1.64
N LEU A 296 1.79 15.39 1.36
CA LEU A 296 1.13 14.14 1.76
C LEU A 296 0.92 14.09 3.28
N ALA A 297 1.97 14.35 4.06
CA ALA A 297 1.90 14.32 5.52
C ALA A 297 0.88 15.33 6.06
N ALA A 298 0.85 16.55 5.51
CA ALA A 298 -0.11 17.58 5.92
C ALA A 298 -1.57 17.17 5.64
N ILE A 299 -1.83 16.59 4.46
CA ILE A 299 -3.19 16.14 4.08
C ILE A 299 -3.59 14.90 4.90
N ALA A 300 -2.67 13.94 5.09
CA ALA A 300 -2.92 12.73 5.86
C ALA A 300 -3.23 13.05 7.34
N ALA A 301 -2.46 13.94 7.96
CA ALA A 301 -2.73 14.41 9.33
C ALA A 301 -4.11 15.08 9.43
N ARG A 302 -4.52 15.83 8.40
CA ARG A 302 -5.88 16.40 8.36
C ARG A 302 -6.94 15.31 8.24
N LEU A 303 -6.75 14.33 7.36
CA LEU A 303 -7.70 13.23 7.16
C LEU A 303 -7.88 12.38 8.44
N GLN A 304 -6.81 12.16 9.21
CA GLN A 304 -6.86 11.48 10.51
C GLN A 304 -7.69 12.24 11.54
N ALA A 305 -7.65 13.58 11.53
CA ALA A 305 -8.46 14.40 12.44
C ALA A 305 -9.98 14.37 12.15
N PHE A 306 -10.41 13.83 11.01
CA PHE A 306 -11.83 13.65 10.65
C PHE A 306 -12.37 12.24 10.97
N GLY A 307 -11.49 11.28 11.24
CA GLY A 307 -11.83 9.86 11.47
C GLY A 307 -11.81 9.52 12.95
#